data_AF-A0A0B6YJ73-F1
#
_entry.id   AF-A0A0B6YJ73-F1
#
_cell.length_a   1.000
_cell.length_b   1.000
_cell.length_c   1.000
_cell.angle_alpha   90.00
_cell.angle_beta   90.00
_cell.angle_gamma   90.00
#
_symmetry.space_group_name_H-M   'P 1'
#
loop_
_entity.id
_entity.type
_entity.pdbx_description
1 polymer ?
#
loop_
_entity_poly.entity_id
_entity_poly.type
_entity_poly.pdbx_seq_one_letter_code
_entity_poly.pdbx_strand_id
1 'polypeptide(L)'
;ALLDNGADPNCLGECGASVLHYAAALDNGDMMRLIMAKGARPCTKCDFGFYPIHVAAKSAAANAMEAIIEQAIEHGYTREEILNFKDRENNLPLHSSVNGGNLKAVQVCLKAGASIKAQQEDGSTPLHFACSQGNMDMIKLMKEAQADNFMAAVLT
;
A
#
# COMPACT_ATOMS: atom_id res chain seq x y z
N ALA A 1 -5.50 18.10 19.55
CA ALA A 1 -4.94 18.16 18.17
C ALA A 1 -5.86 19.00 17.28
N LEU A 2 -5.43 19.50 16.11
CA LEU A 2 -6.30 20.28 15.20
C LEU A 2 -7.60 19.54 14.84
N LEU A 3 -7.53 18.21 14.73
CA LEU A 3 -8.69 17.34 14.49
C LEU A 3 -9.71 17.35 15.63
N ASP A 4 -9.31 17.64 16.87
CA ASP A 4 -10.23 17.79 18.01
C ASP A 4 -10.94 19.16 18.00
N ASN A 5 -10.42 20.11 17.21
CA ASN A 5 -10.95 21.46 17.08
C ASN A 5 -11.78 21.64 15.79
N GLY A 6 -12.29 20.55 15.22
CA GLY A 6 -13.22 20.58 14.08
C GLY A 6 -12.56 20.71 12.70
N ALA A 7 -11.24 20.53 12.59
CA ALA A 7 -10.62 20.40 11.27
C ALA A 7 -11.17 19.17 10.54
N ASP A 8 -11.63 19.33 9.30
CA ASP A 8 -12.16 18.23 8.48
C ASP A 8 -11.03 17.26 8.09
N PRO A 9 -11.05 16.00 8.57
CA PRO A 9 -10.03 15.01 8.23
C PRO A 9 -10.10 14.54 6.77
N ASN A 10 -11.17 14.89 6.04
CA ASN A 10 -11.38 14.53 4.63
C ASN A 10 -11.13 15.70 3.67
N CYS A 11 -10.54 16.81 4.14
CA CYS A 11 -10.18 17.90 3.27
C CYS A 11 -9.21 17.45 2.17
N LEU A 12 -9.36 18.04 0.99
CA LEU A 12 -8.56 17.73 -0.18
C LEU A 12 -7.59 18.88 -0.46
N GLY A 13 -6.33 18.54 -0.70
CA GLY A 13 -5.31 19.44 -1.20
C GLY A 13 -5.28 19.50 -2.72
N GLU A 14 -4.12 19.87 -3.25
CA GLU A 14 -3.88 19.87 -4.70
C GLU A 14 -4.05 18.46 -5.29
N CYS A 15 -4.55 18.40 -6.52
CA CYS A 15 -4.79 17.14 -7.25
C CYS A 15 -5.69 16.14 -6.50
N GLY A 16 -6.64 16.63 -5.69
CA GLY A 16 -7.58 15.77 -4.96
C GLY A 16 -6.92 14.89 -3.90
N ALA A 17 -5.70 15.21 -3.47
CA ALA A 17 -4.99 14.46 -2.44
C ALA A 17 -5.62 14.69 -1.06
N SER A 18 -6.13 13.63 -0.43
CA SER A 18 -6.58 13.72 0.97
C SER A 18 -5.41 13.87 1.95
N VAL A 19 -5.71 14.28 3.18
CA VAL A 19 -4.73 14.34 4.29
C VAL A 19 -3.93 13.04 4.43
N LEU A 20 -4.57 11.89 4.19
CA LEU A 20 -3.90 10.59 4.28
C LEU A 20 -2.82 10.38 3.20
N HIS A 21 -2.95 10.97 2.01
CA HIS A 21 -1.88 10.90 0.99
C HIS A 21 -0.61 11.58 1.46
N TYR A 22 -0.75 12.77 2.06
CA TYR A 22 0.39 13.52 2.57
C TYR A 22 1.06 12.78 3.74
N ALA A 23 0.28 12.28 4.68
CA ALA A 23 0.83 11.58 5.84
C ALA A 23 1.39 10.18 5.48
N ALA A 24 0.86 9.52 4.45
CA ALA A 24 1.39 8.26 3.91
C ALA A 24 2.85 8.38 3.43
N ALA A 25 3.27 9.55 2.93
CA ALA A 25 4.64 9.78 2.48
C ALA A 25 5.67 9.89 3.61
N LEU A 26 5.22 10.05 4.86
CA LEU A 26 6.09 10.33 6.02
C LEU A 26 6.39 9.09 6.88
N ASP A 27 5.87 7.92 6.52
CA ASP A 27 6.00 6.66 7.27
C ASP A 27 5.61 6.73 8.76
N ASN A 28 4.62 7.57 9.07
CA ASN A 28 4.13 7.72 10.44
C ASN A 28 2.80 6.96 10.62
N GLY A 29 2.91 5.69 11.00
CA GLY A 29 1.75 4.83 11.25
C GLY A 29 0.83 5.32 12.39
N ASP A 30 1.38 5.97 13.42
CA ASP A 30 0.58 6.54 14.51
C ASP A 30 -0.24 7.74 14.05
N MET A 31 0.35 8.60 13.22
CA MET A 31 -0.35 9.70 12.59
C MET A 31 -1.46 9.18 11.67
N MET A 32 -1.20 8.13 10.89
CA MET A 32 -2.22 7.45 10.08
C MET A 32 -3.41 6.98 10.91
N ARG A 33 -3.15 6.20 11.97
CA ARG A 33 -4.18 5.70 12.88
C ARG A 33 -4.98 6.84 13.51
N LEU A 34 -4.31 7.89 13.99
CA LEU A 34 -4.98 9.03 14.59
C LEU A 34 -5.93 9.75 13.62
N ILE A 35 -5.48 9.99 12.38
CA ILE A 35 -6.30 10.69 11.38
C ILE A 35 -7.51 9.83 10.96
N MET A 36 -7.33 8.52 10.77
CA MET A 36 -8.42 7.59 10.44
C MET A 36 -9.41 7.41 11.59
N ALA A 37 -8.94 7.33 12.85
CA ALA A 37 -9.80 7.31 14.04
C ALA A 37 -10.67 8.58 14.19
N LYS A 38 -10.30 9.69 13.52
CA LYS A 38 -11.08 10.92 13.46
C LYS A 38 -12.05 10.98 12.27
N GLY A 39 -12.16 9.90 11.49
CA GLY A 39 -13.10 9.77 10.39
C GLY A 39 -12.52 10.08 9.01
N ALA A 40 -11.19 10.09 8.85
CA ALA A 40 -10.58 10.17 7.52
C ALA A 40 -10.84 8.88 6.73
N ARG A 41 -11.23 9.02 5.47
CA ARG A 41 -11.52 7.88 4.59
C ARG A 41 -10.22 7.22 4.11
N PRO A 42 -9.91 5.97 4.54
CA PRO A 42 -8.63 5.31 4.28
C PRO A 42 -8.33 5.10 2.80
N CYS A 43 -9.37 4.94 1.98
CA CYS A 43 -9.28 4.50 0.60
C CYS A 43 -9.76 5.58 -0.38
N THR A 44 -9.39 6.84 -0.13
CA THR A 44 -9.69 7.94 -1.07
C THR A 44 -8.73 7.90 -2.25
N LYS A 45 -9.21 8.07 -3.48
CA LYS A 45 -8.39 8.09 -4.70
C LYS A 45 -8.16 9.54 -5.14
N CYS A 46 -6.90 9.95 -5.34
CA CYS A 46 -6.55 11.28 -5.83
C CYS A 46 -6.69 11.40 -7.36
N ASP A 47 -6.45 12.60 -7.90
CA ASP A 47 -6.56 12.90 -9.34
C ASP A 47 -5.46 12.24 -10.17
N PHE A 48 -4.47 11.57 -9.60
CA PHE A 48 -3.54 10.69 -10.34
C PHE A 48 -3.95 9.22 -10.27
N GLY A 49 -5.02 8.92 -9.54
CA GLY A 49 -5.50 7.58 -9.28
C GLY A 49 -4.80 6.87 -8.14
N PHE A 50 -3.84 7.49 -7.47
CA PHE A 50 -3.25 6.89 -6.29
C PHE A 50 -4.25 6.88 -5.13
N TYR A 51 -4.16 5.83 -4.33
CA TYR A 51 -4.72 5.77 -2.99
C TYR A 51 -3.59 6.05 -1.98
N PRO A 52 -3.88 6.40 -0.71
CA PRO A 52 -2.83 6.60 0.30
C PRO A 52 -1.85 5.42 0.38
N ILE A 53 -2.33 4.18 0.23
CA ILE A 53 -1.47 2.99 0.24
C ILE A 53 -0.48 2.94 -0.93
N HIS A 54 -0.83 3.45 -2.11
CA HIS A 54 0.11 3.53 -3.25
C HIS A 54 1.22 4.53 -2.95
N VAL A 55 0.88 5.68 -2.33
CA VAL A 55 1.87 6.68 -1.93
C VAL A 55 2.80 6.11 -0.86
N ALA A 56 2.25 5.43 0.15
CA ALA A 56 3.04 4.79 1.19
C ALA A 56 3.97 3.72 0.61
N ALA A 57 3.43 2.87 -0.27
CA ALA A 57 4.17 1.81 -0.96
C ALA A 57 5.36 2.36 -1.75
N LYS A 58 5.13 3.38 -2.58
CA LYS A 58 6.19 3.99 -3.39
C LYS A 58 7.23 4.74 -2.54
N SER A 59 6.80 5.32 -1.42
CA SER A 59 7.64 6.14 -0.53
C SER A 59 8.37 5.34 0.55
N ALA A 60 8.45 4.01 0.44
CA ALA A 60 9.09 3.15 1.45
C ALA A 60 8.45 3.19 2.85
N ALA A 61 7.19 3.61 2.95
CA ALA A 61 6.51 3.89 4.21
C ALA A 61 5.79 2.65 4.75
N ALA A 62 6.55 1.66 5.22
CA ALA A 62 6.02 0.38 5.69
C ALA A 62 5.06 0.49 6.88
N ASN A 63 5.35 1.35 7.86
CA ASN A 63 4.48 1.55 9.02
C ASN A 63 3.16 2.23 8.62
N ALA A 64 3.22 3.15 7.66
CA ALA A 64 2.01 3.76 7.09
C ALA A 64 1.17 2.72 6.32
N MET A 65 1.82 1.83 5.56
CA MET A 65 1.10 0.74 4.85
C MET A 65 0.40 -0.20 5.83
N GLU A 66 1.08 -0.64 6.89
CA GLU A 66 0.49 -1.49 7.93
C GLU A 66 -0.72 -0.81 8.56
N ALA A 67 -0.57 0.46 8.97
CA ALA A 67 -1.66 1.25 9.53
C ALA A 67 -2.84 1.40 8.55
N ILE A 68 -2.59 1.63 7.26
CA ILE A 68 -3.67 1.74 6.26
C ILE A 68 -4.39 0.41 6.08
N ILE A 69 -3.67 -0.71 6.00
CA ILE A 69 -4.30 -2.04 5.84
C ILE A 69 -5.17 -2.37 7.06
N GLU A 70 -4.64 -2.20 8.27
CA GLU A 70 -5.36 -2.47 9.53
C GLU A 70 -6.61 -1.59 9.65
N GLN A 71 -6.44 -0.28 9.49
CA GLN A 71 -7.52 0.68 9.71
C GLN A 71 -8.57 0.62 8.60
N ALA A 72 -8.19 0.35 7.34
CA ALA A 72 -9.17 0.15 6.28
C ALA A 72 -10.07 -1.06 6.55
N ILE A 73 -9.54 -2.13 7.17
CA ILE A 73 -10.37 -3.29 7.58
C ILE A 73 -11.41 -2.88 8.62
N GLU A 74 -11.03 -2.05 9.61
CA GLU A 74 -11.97 -1.52 10.59
C GLU A 74 -13.08 -0.65 9.96
N HIS A 75 -12.80 -0.05 8.79
CA HIS A 75 -13.75 0.75 8.01
C HIS A 75 -14.54 -0.08 6.98
N GLY A 76 -14.48 -1.42 7.05
CA GLY A 76 -15.33 -2.33 6.27
C GLY A 76 -14.74 -2.76 4.93
N TYR A 77 -13.47 -2.46 4.64
CA TYR A 77 -12.78 -3.00 3.47
C TYR A 77 -12.22 -4.39 3.77
N THR A 78 -12.24 -5.30 2.80
CA THR A 78 -11.48 -6.54 2.91
C THR A 78 -10.00 -6.29 2.62
N ARG A 79 -9.13 -7.13 3.20
CA ARG A 79 -7.71 -7.10 2.89
C ARG A 79 -7.45 -7.30 1.39
N GLU A 80 -8.23 -8.17 0.74
CA GLU A 80 -8.13 -8.42 -0.70
C GLU A 80 -8.46 -7.17 -1.53
N GLU A 81 -9.51 -6.42 -1.19
CA GLU A 81 -9.84 -5.17 -1.87
C GLU A 81 -8.71 -4.15 -1.76
N ILE A 82 -8.16 -3.98 -0.55
CA ILE A 82 -7.08 -3.01 -0.29
C ILE A 82 -5.85 -3.33 -1.14
N LEU A 83 -5.47 -4.60 -1.21
CA LEU A 83 -4.31 -5.07 -1.97
C LEU A 83 -4.54 -5.09 -3.48
N ASN A 84 -5.79 -4.96 -3.93
CA ASN A 84 -6.18 -4.88 -5.34
C ASN A 84 -6.63 -3.49 -5.78
N PHE A 85 -6.44 -2.45 -4.97
CA PHE A 85 -6.65 -1.08 -5.44
C PHE A 85 -5.76 -0.80 -6.63
N LYS A 86 -6.37 -0.32 -7.71
CA LYS A 86 -5.67 0.01 -8.95
C LYS A 86 -5.52 1.52 -9.08
N ASP A 87 -4.31 1.98 -9.37
CA ASP A 87 -4.08 3.34 -9.81
C ASP A 87 -4.54 3.55 -11.28
N ARG A 88 -4.09 4.62 -11.95
CA ARG A 88 -4.43 4.88 -13.35
C ARG A 88 -3.70 3.98 -14.36
N GLU A 89 -2.56 3.43 -13.98
CA GLU A 89 -1.74 2.54 -14.80
C GLU A 89 -1.99 1.06 -14.44
N ASN A 90 -3.08 0.79 -13.72
CA ASN A 90 -3.41 -0.51 -13.16
C ASN A 90 -2.33 -1.09 -12.24
N ASN A 91 -1.45 -0.25 -11.66
CA ASN A 91 -0.56 -0.69 -10.60
C ASN A 91 -1.40 -1.02 -9.36
N LEU A 92 -1.04 -2.13 -8.72
CA LEU A 92 -1.48 -2.48 -7.37
C LEU A 92 -0.47 -1.94 -6.35
N PRO A 93 -0.80 -1.87 -5.04
CA PRO A 93 0.15 -1.45 -4.01
C PRO A 93 1.49 -2.21 -4.08
N LEU A 94 1.47 -3.51 -4.36
CA LEU A 94 2.69 -4.31 -4.53
C LEU A 94 3.56 -3.83 -5.71
N HIS A 95 2.96 -3.44 -6.84
CA HIS A 95 3.72 -2.86 -7.96
C HIS A 95 4.39 -1.54 -7.53
N SER A 96 3.66 -0.67 -6.84
CA SER A 96 4.23 0.58 -6.30
C SER A 96 5.34 0.34 -5.29
N SER A 97 5.23 -0.66 -4.41
CA SER A 97 6.29 -1.03 -3.45
C SER A 97 7.57 -1.47 -4.14
N VAL A 98 7.44 -2.28 -5.21
CA VAL A 98 8.60 -2.73 -5.99
C VAL A 98 9.21 -1.58 -6.78
N ASN A 99 8.38 -0.73 -7.39
CA ASN A 99 8.85 0.45 -8.12
C ASN A 99 9.58 1.44 -7.20
N GLY A 100 9.15 1.55 -5.94
CA GLY A 100 9.87 2.31 -4.91
C GLY A 100 11.17 1.67 -4.43
N GLY A 101 11.50 0.44 -4.87
CA GLY A 101 12.74 -0.27 -4.55
C GLY A 101 12.85 -0.72 -3.09
N ASN A 102 11.78 -0.63 -2.30
CA ASN A 102 11.85 -0.85 -0.86
C ASN A 102 11.40 -2.26 -0.43
N LEU A 103 12.33 -3.02 0.13
CA LEU A 103 12.09 -4.40 0.59
C LEU A 103 11.04 -4.52 1.69
N LYS A 104 10.96 -3.55 2.63
CA LYS A 104 10.01 -3.60 3.74
C LYS A 104 8.58 -3.39 3.25
N ALA A 105 8.36 -2.40 2.39
CA ALA A 105 7.04 -2.15 1.78
C ALA A 105 6.55 -3.37 0.99
N VAL A 106 7.44 -4.02 0.25
CA VAL A 106 7.13 -5.28 -0.45
C VAL A 106 6.81 -6.39 0.55
N GLN A 107 7.59 -6.54 1.62
CA GLN A 107 7.32 -7.54 2.66
C GLN A 107 5.95 -7.33 3.34
N VAL A 108 5.55 -6.08 3.61
CA VAL A 108 4.22 -5.74 4.15
C VAL A 108 3.13 -6.23 3.19
N CYS A 109 3.22 -5.90 1.90
CA CYS A 109 2.26 -6.38 0.91
C CYS A 109 2.18 -7.91 0.87
N LEU A 110 3.31 -8.60 0.85
CA LEU A 110 3.36 -10.06 0.71
C LEU A 110 2.83 -10.78 1.94
N LYS A 111 3.18 -10.31 3.15
CA LYS A 111 2.62 -10.81 4.40
C LYS A 111 1.13 -10.54 4.53
N ALA A 112 0.65 -9.44 3.95
CA ALA A 112 -0.77 -9.15 3.86
C ALA A 112 -1.50 -10.02 2.82
N GLY A 113 -0.79 -10.82 2.01
CA GLY A 113 -1.38 -11.73 1.04
C GLY A 113 -1.47 -11.18 -0.39
N ALA A 114 -0.69 -10.14 -0.73
CA ALA A 114 -0.65 -9.63 -2.09
C ALA A 114 -0.11 -10.68 -3.06
N SER A 115 -0.74 -10.79 -4.23
CA SER A 115 -0.31 -11.73 -5.26
C SER A 115 0.90 -11.21 -6.03
N ILE A 116 2.02 -11.93 -5.92
CA ILE A 116 3.21 -11.72 -6.77
C ILE A 116 2.96 -11.98 -8.27
N LYS A 117 1.83 -12.61 -8.60
CA LYS A 117 1.40 -12.91 -9.98
C LYS A 117 0.47 -11.86 -10.55
N ALA A 118 0.11 -10.82 -9.79
CA ALA A 118 -0.72 -9.74 -10.31
C ALA A 118 -0.06 -9.09 -11.53
N GLN A 119 -0.89 -8.67 -12.48
CA GLN A 119 -0.45 -8.09 -13.74
C GLN A 119 -1.01 -6.69 -13.92
N GLN A 120 -0.18 -5.80 -14.47
CA GLN A 120 -0.59 -4.54 -15.07
C GLN A 120 -1.20 -4.76 -16.46
N GLU A 121 -1.63 -3.66 -17.09
CA GLU A 121 -2.26 -3.67 -18.41
C GLU A 121 -1.35 -4.22 -19.52
N ASP A 122 -0.05 -3.96 -19.45
CA ASP A 122 0.95 -4.49 -20.37
C ASP A 122 1.35 -5.95 -20.07
N GLY A 123 0.73 -6.56 -19.05
CA GLY A 123 1.04 -7.91 -18.58
C GLY A 123 2.25 -7.99 -17.63
N SER A 124 2.91 -6.87 -17.34
CA SER A 124 4.03 -6.81 -16.39
C SER A 124 3.59 -7.19 -14.99
N THR A 125 4.45 -7.94 -14.28
CA THR A 125 4.23 -8.40 -12.90
C THR A 125 5.24 -7.73 -11.97
N PRO A 126 5.05 -7.75 -10.63
CA PRO A 126 6.05 -7.25 -9.68
C PRO A 126 7.46 -7.81 -9.91
N LEU A 127 7.57 -9.07 -10.37
CA LEU A 127 8.86 -9.68 -10.70
C LEU A 127 9.53 -9.03 -11.93
N HIS A 128 8.77 -8.63 -12.96
CA HIS A 128 9.31 -7.92 -14.12
C HIS A 128 9.98 -6.60 -13.70
N PHE A 129 9.37 -5.85 -12.77
CA PHE A 129 9.94 -4.62 -12.21
C PHE A 129 11.19 -4.88 -11.37
N ALA A 130 11.18 -5.90 -10.52
CA ALA A 130 12.36 -6.25 -9.73
C ALA A 130 13.56 -6.62 -10.61
N CYS A 131 13.30 -7.36 -11.71
CA CYS A 131 14.30 -7.71 -12.71
C CYS A 131 14.81 -6.48 -13.49
N SER A 132 13.93 -5.58 -13.92
CA SER A 132 14.34 -4.38 -14.68
C SER A 132 15.19 -3.41 -13.85
N GLN A 133 15.00 -3.41 -12.52
CA GLN A 133 15.83 -2.65 -11.59
C GLN A 133 17.16 -3.34 -11.23
N GLY A 134 17.37 -4.61 -11.59
CA GLY A 134 18.53 -5.40 -11.17
C GLY A 134 18.58 -5.66 -9.66
N ASN A 135 17.45 -5.54 -8.96
CA ASN A 135 17.40 -5.64 -7.50
C ASN A 135 17.33 -7.10 -7.05
N MET A 136 18.49 -7.74 -6.94
CA MET A 136 18.59 -9.16 -6.58
C MET A 136 17.99 -9.51 -5.22
N ASP A 137 18.05 -8.60 -4.24
CA ASP A 137 17.50 -8.85 -2.92
C ASP A 137 15.96 -8.80 -2.93
N MET A 138 15.38 -7.95 -3.76
CA MET A 138 13.93 -7.94 -4.03
C MET A 138 13.46 -9.28 -4.61
N ILE A 139 14.22 -9.82 -5.57
CA ILE A 139 13.90 -11.11 -6.21
C ILE A 139 13.98 -12.26 -5.19
N LYS A 140 15.01 -12.28 -4.34
CA LYS A 140 15.14 -13.29 -3.26
C LYS A 140 13.97 -13.19 -2.29
N LEU A 141 13.63 -11.99 -1.83
CA LEU A 141 12.52 -11.76 -0.90
C LEU A 141 11.18 -12.24 -1.48
N MET A 142 10.89 -11.96 -2.76
CA MET A 142 9.68 -12.45 -3.42
C MET A 142 9.65 -13.97 -3.58
N LYS A 143 10.81 -14.61 -3.76
CA LYS A 143 10.92 -16.07 -3.84
C LYS A 143 10.67 -16.73 -2.48
N GLU A 144 11.24 -16.18 -1.42
CA GLU A 144 11.05 -16.66 -0.04
C GLU A 144 9.59 -16.53 0.37
N ALA A 145 8.97 -15.37 0.15
CA ALA A 145 7.56 -15.16 0.46
C ALA A 145 6.60 -16.11 -0.28
N GLN A 146 6.94 -16.53 -1.50
CA GLN A 146 6.17 -17.56 -2.22
C GLN A 146 6.26 -18.93 -1.56
N ALA A 147 7.45 -19.31 -1.09
CA ALA A 147 7.65 -20.58 -0.39
C ALA A 147 6.89 -20.59 0.95
N ASP A 148 6.91 -19.49 1.68
CA ASP A 148 6.20 -19.34 2.95
C ASP A 148 4.68 -19.41 2.76
N ASN A 149 4.13 -18.71 1.77
CA ASN A 149 2.70 -18.78 1.44
C ASN A 149 2.27 -20.19 1.01
N PHE A 150 3.15 -20.93 0.31
CA PHE A 150 2.90 -22.32 -0.04
C PHE A 150 2.85 -23.22 1.21
N MET A 151 3.80 -23.06 2.14
CA MET A 151 3.83 -23.85 3.37
C MET A 151 2.65 -23.54 4.29
N ALA A 152 2.26 -22.27 4.43
CA ALA A 152 1.09 -21.88 5.21
C ALA A 152 -0.20 -22.52 4.68
N ALA A 153 -0.39 -22.55 3.35
CA ALA A 153 -1.56 -23.14 2.71
C ALA A 153 -1.66 -24.67 2.86
N VAL A 154 -0.55 -25.37 3.13
CA VAL A 154 -0.53 -26.83 3.33
C VAL A 154 -0.78 -27.22 4.80
N LEU A 155 -0.58 -26.28 5.74
CA LEU A 155 -0.73 -26.49 7.18
C LEU A 155 -2.07 -25.98 7.74
N THR A 156 -2.94 -25.41 6.91
CA THR A 156 -4.27 -24.90 7.29
C THR A 156 -5.36 -25.79 6.70
#